data_AF-A0A1I4D7C1-F1
#
_entry.id   AF-A0A1I4D7C1-F1
#
_cell.length_a   1.000
_cell.length_b   1.000
_cell.length_c   1.000
_cell.angle_alpha   90.00
_cell.angle_beta   90.00
_cell.angle_gamma   90.00
#
_symmetry.space_group_name_H-M   'P 1'
#
loop_
_entity.id
_entity.type
_entity.pdbx_description
1 polymer ?
#
loop_
_entity_poly.entity_id
_entity_poly.type
_entity_poly.pdbx_seq_one_letter_code
_entity_poly.pdbx_strand_id
1 'polypeptide(L)'
;MPLDNGKVMVPWPLAEQILAAGFNAPTLRLVFSMLHQLDLRGVGGPDSQEVCPVIWASCADLRERIGPHGGKSAREIRDAAEAFVATGLVEKIALLDKSKNLQWQFSPWIWDAMRMRDLSDYVLIDLNALGSFRSTFRIQIYLVAQKCRGSNAPQFYVAYDFRKSEEANVRLLISALKAVAEVLNLVCYTALELCLDKPEPDRFKVKLVHPKTKWRKHSYMKFKRAKAIWRVGKHDYNRFDPRTVRDKRADLVKIDDLGLDQQVIAPA
;
A
#
# COMPACT_ATOMS: atom_id res chain seq x y z
N MET A 1 -23.18 -15.21 -7.10
CA MET A 1 -22.20 -14.53 -6.23
C MET A 1 -21.41 -13.57 -7.09
N PRO A 2 -21.07 -12.36 -6.61
CA PRO A 2 -20.08 -11.53 -7.28
C PRO A 2 -18.83 -12.37 -7.56
N LEU A 3 -18.25 -12.25 -8.75
CA LEU A 3 -16.99 -12.93 -9.07
C LEU A 3 -15.90 -12.39 -8.15
N ASP A 4 -15.48 -13.21 -7.20
CA ASP A 4 -14.39 -12.90 -6.28
C ASP A 4 -13.09 -12.74 -7.07
N ASN A 5 -12.63 -11.50 -7.17
CA ASN A 5 -11.41 -11.15 -7.88
C ASN A 5 -10.22 -10.90 -6.93
N GLY A 6 -10.37 -11.25 -5.65
CA GLY A 6 -9.35 -11.09 -4.61
C GLY A 6 -9.01 -9.63 -4.26
N LYS A 7 -9.89 -8.67 -4.59
CA LYS A 7 -9.67 -7.24 -4.36
C LYS A 7 -10.76 -6.64 -3.50
N VAL A 8 -10.36 -5.78 -2.57
CA VAL A 8 -11.27 -5.00 -1.73
C VAL A 8 -11.10 -3.52 -2.03
N MET A 9 -12.22 -2.82 -2.16
CA MET A 9 -12.24 -1.37 -2.34
C MET A 9 -12.43 -0.73 -0.97
N VAL A 10 -11.41 0.01 -0.51
CA VAL A 10 -11.45 0.67 0.79
C VAL A 10 -11.38 2.19 0.59
N PRO A 11 -12.31 2.97 1.14
CA PRO A 11 -12.20 4.44 1.15
C PRO A 11 -10.84 4.87 1.70
N TRP A 12 -10.20 5.83 1.05
CA TRP A 12 -8.85 6.23 1.43
C TRP A 12 -8.75 6.75 2.88
N PRO A 13 -9.68 7.60 3.37
CA PRO A 13 -9.66 8.03 4.78
C PRO A 13 -9.74 6.86 5.77
N LEU A 14 -10.50 5.82 5.45
CA LEU A 14 -10.58 4.61 6.27
C LEU A 14 -9.25 3.84 6.26
N ALA A 15 -8.63 3.69 5.09
CA ALA A 15 -7.32 3.03 4.97
C ALA A 15 -6.24 3.78 5.77
N GLU A 16 -6.25 5.12 5.76
CA GLU A 16 -5.34 5.95 6.55
C GLU A 16 -5.53 5.75 8.06
N GLN A 17 -6.77 5.72 8.54
CA GLN A 17 -7.08 5.46 9.95
C GLN A 17 -6.64 4.06 10.40
N ILE A 18 -6.86 3.03 9.56
CA ILE A 18 -6.39 1.66 9.82
C ILE A 18 -4.85 1.62 9.90
N LEU A 19 -4.15 2.35 9.03
CA LEU A 19 -2.68 2.45 9.07
C LEU A 19 -2.19 3.20 10.32
N ALA A 20 -2.92 4.23 10.76
CA ALA A 20 -2.59 5.00 11.95
C ALA A 20 -2.80 4.24 13.26
N ALA A 21 -3.60 3.16 13.26
CA ALA A 21 -3.87 2.33 14.42
C ALA A 21 -2.66 1.50 14.92
N GLY A 22 -1.52 1.52 14.22
CA GLY A 22 -0.26 0.98 14.74
C GLY A 22 -0.14 -0.54 14.71
N PHE A 23 -0.97 -1.22 13.91
CA PHE A 23 -0.95 -2.68 13.80
C PHE A 23 0.35 -3.23 13.20
N ASN A 24 0.70 -4.44 13.64
CA ASN A 24 1.72 -5.24 12.98
C ASN A 24 1.23 -5.74 11.59
N ALA A 25 2.14 -6.24 10.77
CA ALA A 25 1.82 -6.65 9.40
C ALA A 25 0.76 -7.77 9.30
N PRO A 26 0.82 -8.86 10.09
CA PRO A 26 -0.28 -9.84 10.15
C PRO A 26 -1.65 -9.22 10.47
N THR A 27 -1.73 -8.37 11.50
CA THR A 27 -2.98 -7.74 11.94
C THR A 27 -3.54 -6.77 10.88
N LEU A 28 -2.68 -5.97 10.22
CA LEU A 28 -3.08 -5.12 9.07
C LEU A 28 -3.67 -5.95 7.93
N ARG A 29 -3.00 -7.04 7.59
CA ARG A 29 -3.47 -7.94 6.54
C ARG A 29 -4.82 -8.54 6.88
N LEU A 30 -5.00 -8.95 8.14
CA LEU A 30 -6.24 -9.55 8.62
C LEU A 30 -7.42 -8.59 8.53
N VAL A 31 -7.26 -7.32 8.90
CA VAL A 31 -8.36 -6.34 8.81
C VAL A 31 -8.80 -6.12 7.35
N PHE A 32 -7.87 -6.06 6.38
CA PHE A 32 -8.26 -5.95 4.97
C PHE A 32 -8.93 -7.22 4.43
N SER A 33 -8.55 -8.40 4.93
CA SER A 33 -9.25 -9.66 4.64
C SER A 33 -10.67 -9.68 5.23
N MET A 34 -10.86 -9.17 6.44
CA MET A 34 -12.18 -9.02 7.06
C MET A 34 -13.06 -8.01 6.32
N LEU A 35 -12.50 -6.89 5.85
CA LEU A 35 -13.22 -5.92 5.00
C LEU A 35 -13.64 -6.55 3.67
N HIS A 36 -12.77 -7.36 3.06
CA HIS A 36 -13.12 -8.09 1.83
C HIS A 36 -14.29 -9.06 2.03
N GLN A 37 -14.41 -9.69 3.21
CA GLN A 37 -15.56 -10.55 3.53
C GLN A 37 -16.88 -9.78 3.65
N LEU A 38 -16.87 -8.50 4.03
CA LEU A 38 -18.05 -7.63 3.91
C LEU A 38 -18.47 -7.48 2.44
N ASP A 39 -17.50 -7.16 1.57
CA ASP A 39 -17.75 -6.95 0.14
C ASP A 39 -18.27 -8.22 -0.55
N LEU A 40 -17.67 -9.38 -0.26
CA LEU A 40 -18.10 -10.67 -0.83
C LEU A 40 -19.54 -11.03 -0.45
N ARG A 41 -19.95 -10.67 0.77
CA ARG A 41 -21.31 -10.90 1.25
C ARG A 41 -22.33 -9.91 0.66
N GLY A 42 -21.86 -8.89 -0.07
CA GLY A 42 -22.73 -7.88 -0.69
C GLY A 42 -23.54 -7.11 0.33
N VAL A 43 -23.10 -7.05 1.59
CA VAL A 43 -23.87 -6.43 2.66
C VAL A 43 -23.72 -4.92 2.68
N GLY A 44 -22.70 -4.34 2.03
CA GLY A 44 -22.42 -2.90 1.98
C GLY A 44 -22.95 -2.21 0.73
N GLY A 45 -23.40 -0.97 0.88
CA GLY A 45 -24.01 -0.13 -0.16
C GLY A 45 -25.02 0.87 0.44
N PRO A 46 -25.54 1.81 -0.38
CA PRO A 46 -26.48 2.84 0.11
C PRO A 46 -27.75 2.26 0.74
N ASP A 47 -28.21 1.11 0.24
CA ASP A 47 -29.44 0.42 0.69
C ASP A 47 -29.21 -0.56 1.86
N SER A 48 -27.98 -0.64 2.36
CA SER A 48 -27.63 -1.52 3.46
C SER A 48 -28.15 -1.04 4.80
N GLN A 49 -28.32 -1.98 5.75
CA GLN A 49 -28.71 -1.66 7.12
C GLN A 49 -27.76 -0.65 7.78
N GLU A 50 -28.30 0.23 8.62
CA GLU A 50 -27.51 1.22 9.35
C GLU A 50 -26.53 0.58 10.34
N VAL A 51 -26.92 -0.54 10.94
CA VAL A 51 -26.08 -1.27 11.90
C VAL A 51 -25.21 -2.29 11.15
N CYS A 52 -23.91 -2.31 11.47
CA CYS A 52 -23.00 -3.30 10.90
C CYS A 52 -23.49 -4.72 11.23
N PRO A 53 -23.66 -5.61 10.24
CA PRO A 53 -24.04 -6.99 10.53
C PRO A 53 -22.90 -7.73 11.24
N VAL A 54 -23.27 -8.74 12.04
CA VAL A 54 -22.31 -9.70 12.57
C VAL A 54 -21.94 -10.68 11.45
N ILE A 55 -20.64 -10.81 11.19
CA ILE A 55 -20.08 -11.63 10.11
C ILE A 55 -19.15 -12.66 10.69
N TRP A 56 -18.95 -13.75 9.95
CA TRP A 56 -17.98 -14.77 10.30
C TRP A 56 -17.29 -15.32 9.05
N ALA A 57 -16.08 -15.85 9.21
CA ALA A 57 -15.39 -16.58 8.17
C ALA A 57 -14.46 -17.61 8.84
N SER A 58 -14.07 -18.65 8.10
CA SER A 58 -13.07 -19.55 8.63
C SER A 58 -11.72 -18.82 8.73
N CYS A 59 -10.98 -19.13 9.79
CA CYS A 59 -9.62 -18.65 9.99
C CYS A 59 -8.69 -19.11 8.85
N ALA A 60 -9.04 -20.18 8.13
CA ALA A 60 -8.32 -20.63 6.95
C ALA A 60 -8.55 -19.66 5.77
N ASP A 61 -9.81 -19.34 5.45
CA ASP A 61 -10.17 -18.45 4.34
C ASP A 61 -9.59 -17.05 4.52
N LEU A 62 -9.62 -16.54 5.76
CA LEU A 62 -9.05 -15.23 6.08
C LEU A 62 -7.55 -15.18 5.82
N ARG A 63 -6.83 -16.29 6.07
CA ARG A 63 -5.37 -16.40 5.90
C ARG A 63 -4.96 -16.73 4.47
N GLU A 64 -5.71 -17.57 3.78
CA GLU A 64 -5.41 -17.98 2.41
C GLU A 64 -5.20 -16.77 1.50
N ARG A 65 -5.93 -15.69 1.73
CA ARG A 65 -5.90 -14.48 0.88
C ARG A 65 -4.76 -13.53 1.18
N ILE A 66 -4.18 -13.58 2.37
CA ILE A 66 -3.24 -12.55 2.87
C ILE A 66 -1.92 -13.13 3.40
N GLY A 67 -1.79 -14.45 3.47
CA GLY A 67 -0.60 -15.15 3.94
C GLY A 67 -0.18 -14.86 5.40
N PRO A 68 0.88 -15.52 5.89
CA PRO A 68 1.67 -16.55 5.21
C PRO A 68 0.90 -17.88 5.09
N HIS A 69 0.92 -18.48 3.90
CA HIS A 69 0.40 -19.82 3.68
C HIS A 69 1.17 -20.82 4.56
N GLY A 70 0.53 -21.36 5.60
CA GLY A 70 1.13 -22.35 6.51
C GLY A 70 1.26 -21.94 7.98
N GLY A 71 1.05 -20.66 8.34
CA GLY A 71 1.00 -20.23 9.74
C GLY A 71 -0.30 -20.69 10.40
N LYS A 72 -0.28 -21.82 11.10
CA LYS A 72 -1.49 -22.43 11.72
C LYS A 72 -1.88 -21.84 13.07
N SER A 73 -1.14 -20.87 13.62
CA SER A 73 -1.34 -20.49 15.02
C SER A 73 -2.66 -19.71 15.21
N ALA A 74 -3.59 -20.29 15.98
CA ALA A 74 -4.77 -19.57 16.47
C ALA A 74 -4.39 -18.36 17.35
N ARG A 75 -3.14 -18.36 17.85
CA ARG A 75 -2.54 -17.27 18.62
C ARG A 75 -2.48 -15.98 17.83
N GLU A 76 -1.99 -15.98 16.59
CA GLU A 76 -1.91 -14.76 15.77
C GLU A 76 -3.28 -14.09 15.55
N ILE A 77 -4.33 -14.90 15.36
CA ILE A 77 -5.69 -14.37 15.18
C ILE A 77 -6.24 -13.84 16.50
N ARG A 78 -5.93 -14.48 17.63
CA ARG A 78 -6.28 -14.00 18.96
C ARG A 78 -5.61 -12.67 19.26
N ASP A 79 -4.30 -12.58 19.07
CA ASP A 79 -3.50 -11.36 19.29
C ASP A 79 -4.02 -10.22 18.38
N ALA A 80 -4.40 -10.53 17.13
CA ALA A 80 -5.03 -9.56 16.24
C ALA A 80 -6.42 -9.13 16.72
N ALA A 81 -7.24 -10.06 17.22
CA ALA A 81 -8.55 -9.74 17.76
C ALA A 81 -8.47 -8.82 18.98
N GLU A 82 -7.52 -9.08 19.89
CA GLU A 82 -7.24 -8.21 21.04
C GLU A 82 -6.82 -6.80 20.57
N ALA A 83 -5.96 -6.71 19.55
CA ALA A 83 -5.57 -5.42 18.97
C ALA A 83 -6.75 -4.67 18.33
N PHE A 84 -7.67 -5.38 17.66
CA PHE A 84 -8.86 -4.77 17.06
C PHE A 84 -9.81 -4.21 18.12
N VAL A 85 -9.97 -4.89 19.25
CA VAL A 85 -10.75 -4.38 20.39
C VAL A 85 -10.08 -3.16 21.00
N ALA A 86 -8.77 -3.23 21.26
CA ALA A 86 -8.01 -2.14 21.89
C ALA A 86 -8.03 -0.82 21.08
N THR A 87 -8.19 -0.92 19.77
CA THR A 87 -8.25 0.22 18.84
C THR A 87 -9.67 0.68 18.53
N GLY A 88 -10.69 -0.02 19.03
CA GLY A 88 -12.09 0.27 18.71
C GLY A 88 -12.43 0.06 17.23
N LEU A 89 -11.72 -0.82 16.51
CA LEU A 89 -12.08 -1.21 15.15
C LEU A 89 -13.33 -2.11 15.13
N VAL A 90 -13.56 -2.88 16.19
CA VAL A 90 -14.66 -3.84 16.29
C VAL A 90 -15.47 -3.59 17.55
N GLU A 91 -16.80 -3.70 17.44
CA GLU A 91 -17.72 -3.75 18.58
C GLU A 91 -17.72 -5.14 19.22
N LYS A 92 -17.62 -6.18 18.37
CA LYS A 92 -17.65 -7.58 18.78
C LYS A 92 -16.63 -8.36 17.99
N ILE A 93 -15.91 -9.25 18.67
CA ILE A 93 -15.05 -10.24 18.03
C ILE A 93 -14.96 -11.50 18.90
N ALA A 94 -15.07 -12.66 18.28
CA ALA A 94 -15.02 -13.94 18.97
C ALA A 94 -14.42 -15.03 18.09
N LEU A 95 -13.61 -15.90 18.70
CA LEU A 95 -13.16 -17.15 18.07
C LEU A 95 -14.16 -18.25 18.40
N LEU A 96 -14.74 -18.86 17.36
CA LEU A 96 -15.72 -19.94 17.47
C LEU A 96 -15.09 -21.29 17.07
N ASP A 97 -15.78 -22.38 17.39
CA ASP A 97 -15.47 -23.75 16.94
C ASP A 97 -14.01 -24.16 17.16
N LYS A 98 -13.54 -24.04 18.41
CA LYS A 98 -12.13 -24.31 18.77
C LYS A 98 -11.13 -23.45 17.97
N SER A 99 -11.46 -22.16 17.79
CA SER A 99 -10.65 -21.18 17.03
C SER A 99 -10.52 -21.47 15.53
N LYS A 100 -11.48 -22.19 14.96
CA LYS A 100 -11.55 -22.44 13.51
C LYS A 100 -12.23 -21.30 12.76
N ASN A 101 -13.15 -20.60 13.41
CA ASN A 101 -13.92 -19.52 12.83
C ASN A 101 -13.68 -18.23 13.62
N LEU A 102 -13.60 -17.11 12.91
CA LEU A 102 -13.61 -15.79 13.52
C LEU A 102 -14.97 -15.15 13.21
N GLN A 103 -15.66 -14.71 14.25
CA GLN A 103 -16.87 -13.90 14.13
C GLN A 103 -16.53 -12.47 14.57
N TRP A 104 -17.03 -11.47 13.86
CA TRP A 104 -16.82 -10.06 14.21
C TRP A 104 -17.98 -9.16 13.79
N GLN A 105 -18.03 -7.99 14.40
CA GLN A 105 -18.86 -6.85 14.02
C GLN A 105 -17.96 -5.61 14.04
N PHE A 106 -17.83 -4.93 12.91
CA PHE A 106 -17.04 -3.70 12.86
C PHE A 106 -17.75 -2.56 13.59
N SER A 107 -16.95 -1.60 14.06
CA SER A 107 -17.44 -0.37 14.66
C SER A 107 -18.24 0.47 13.68
N PRO A 108 -19.21 1.28 14.16
CA PRO A 108 -20.07 2.09 13.30
C PRO A 108 -19.30 2.94 12.29
N TRP A 109 -18.17 3.54 12.69
CA TRP A 109 -17.37 4.40 11.83
C TRP A 109 -16.69 3.65 10.65
N ILE A 110 -16.27 2.40 10.83
CA ILE A 110 -15.76 1.57 9.73
C ILE A 110 -16.92 1.18 8.82
N TRP A 111 -18.04 0.81 9.45
CA TRP A 111 -19.21 0.36 8.72
C TRP A 111 -19.77 1.46 7.84
N ASP A 112 -19.96 2.67 8.38
CA ASP A 112 -20.44 3.81 7.62
C ASP A 112 -19.48 4.17 6.48
N ALA A 113 -18.17 4.12 6.70
CA ALA A 113 -17.18 4.35 5.65
C ALA A 113 -17.29 3.31 4.52
N MET A 114 -17.44 2.02 4.84
CA MET A 114 -17.59 0.96 3.83
C MET A 114 -18.96 0.97 3.15
N ARG A 115 -20.02 1.30 3.88
CA ARG A 115 -21.42 1.33 3.41
C ARG A 115 -21.67 2.51 2.47
N MET A 116 -21.19 3.69 2.85
CA MET A 116 -21.35 4.95 2.12
C MET A 116 -20.11 5.30 1.28
N ARG A 117 -19.34 4.29 0.86
CA ARG A 117 -18.04 4.48 0.20
C ARG A 117 -18.13 5.38 -1.03
N ASP A 118 -17.28 6.40 -1.04
CA ASP A 118 -17.08 7.25 -2.21
C ASP A 118 -16.19 6.54 -3.23
N LEU A 119 -16.70 6.38 -4.46
CA LEU A 119 -15.97 5.80 -5.58
C LEU A 119 -14.92 6.76 -6.16
N SER A 120 -14.84 8.00 -5.70
CA SER A 120 -13.84 8.97 -6.15
C SER A 120 -12.55 8.94 -5.33
N ASP A 121 -12.62 8.56 -4.05
CA ASP A 121 -11.48 8.56 -3.12
C ASP A 121 -11.30 7.23 -2.38
N TYR A 122 -10.79 6.24 -3.11
CA TYR A 122 -10.56 4.90 -2.60
C TYR A 122 -9.20 4.34 -3.00
N VAL A 123 -8.80 3.26 -2.33
CA VAL A 123 -7.71 2.38 -2.75
C VAL A 123 -8.26 0.99 -3.06
N LEU A 124 -7.92 0.46 -4.23
CA LEU A 124 -8.24 -0.92 -4.61
C LEU A 124 -7.12 -1.85 -4.18
N ILE A 125 -7.32 -2.60 -3.11
CA ILE A 125 -6.30 -3.43 -2.49
C ILE A 125 -6.42 -4.85 -3.05
N ASP A 126 -5.37 -5.31 -3.72
CA ASP A 126 -5.21 -6.72 -4.09
C ASP A 126 -4.65 -7.49 -2.89
N LEU A 127 -5.41 -8.47 -2.38
CA LEU A 127 -5.07 -9.21 -1.16
C LEU A 127 -3.89 -10.16 -1.38
N ASN A 128 -3.76 -10.77 -2.57
CA ASN A 128 -2.63 -11.63 -2.89
C ASN A 128 -1.33 -10.82 -2.91
N ALA A 129 -1.37 -9.64 -3.56
CA ALA A 129 -0.27 -8.69 -3.54
C ALA A 129 0.05 -8.24 -2.10
N LEU A 130 -0.97 -7.86 -1.33
CA LEU A 130 -0.83 -7.45 0.07
C LEU A 130 -0.14 -8.54 0.91
N GLY A 131 -0.47 -9.81 0.66
CA GLY A 131 0.07 -10.94 1.40
C GLY A 131 1.57 -11.19 1.22
N SER A 132 2.18 -10.63 0.16
CA SER A 132 3.63 -10.68 -0.07
C SER A 132 4.44 -9.77 0.88
N PHE A 133 3.80 -8.78 1.51
CA PHE A 133 4.48 -7.79 2.36
C PHE A 133 4.55 -8.23 3.82
N ARG A 134 5.78 -8.45 4.30
CA ARG A 134 6.05 -8.95 5.67
C ARG A 134 6.22 -7.87 6.74
N SER A 135 6.18 -6.59 6.39
CA SER A 135 6.35 -5.50 7.36
C SER A 135 5.30 -4.41 7.19
N THR A 136 4.90 -3.80 8.31
CA THR A 136 3.92 -2.70 8.34
C THR A 136 4.35 -1.56 7.42
N PHE A 137 5.64 -1.20 7.45
CA PHE A 137 6.18 -0.16 6.58
C PHE A 137 6.02 -0.51 5.09
N ARG A 138 6.28 -1.76 4.68
CA ARG A 138 6.08 -2.17 3.27
C ARG A 138 4.60 -2.13 2.87
N ILE A 139 3.71 -2.57 3.75
CA ILE A 139 2.25 -2.49 3.54
C ILE A 139 1.83 -1.02 3.35
N GLN A 140 2.32 -0.11 4.20
CA GLN A 140 2.03 1.31 4.09
C GLN A 140 2.49 1.89 2.73
N ILE A 141 3.73 1.61 2.31
CA ILE A 141 4.24 2.08 1.01
C ILE A 141 3.42 1.48 -0.14
N TYR A 142 3.04 0.20 -0.06
CA TYR A 142 2.20 -0.44 -1.06
C TYR A 142 0.83 0.26 -1.18
N LEU A 143 0.13 0.49 -0.07
CA LEU A 143 -1.20 1.10 -0.09
C LEU A 143 -1.17 2.54 -0.63
N VAL A 144 -0.20 3.34 -0.20
CA VAL A 144 -0.04 4.72 -0.71
C VAL A 144 0.32 4.72 -2.20
N ALA A 145 1.23 3.85 -2.64
CA ALA A 145 1.56 3.70 -4.06
C ALA A 145 0.35 3.25 -4.88
N GLN A 146 -0.42 2.28 -4.37
CA GLN A 146 -1.62 1.77 -5.00
C GLN A 146 -2.72 2.84 -5.13
N LYS A 147 -2.87 3.70 -4.12
CA LYS A 147 -3.78 4.86 -4.17
C LYS A 147 -3.36 5.87 -5.23
N CYS A 148 -2.08 6.28 -5.22
CA CYS A 148 -1.64 7.40 -6.04
C CYS A 148 -1.35 7.04 -7.50
N ARG A 149 -1.11 5.76 -7.84
CA ARG A 149 -0.73 5.34 -9.20
C ARG A 149 -1.74 5.70 -10.30
N GLY A 150 -3.02 5.89 -9.96
CA GLY A 150 -4.04 6.29 -10.93
C GLY A 150 -3.91 7.74 -11.42
N SER A 151 -3.14 8.57 -10.72
CA SER A 151 -2.99 10.00 -11.01
C SER A 151 -2.07 10.26 -12.21
N ASN A 152 -2.28 11.40 -12.90
CA ASN A 152 -1.44 11.80 -14.05
C ASN A 152 0.05 11.93 -13.71
N ALA A 153 0.37 12.38 -12.49
CA ALA A 153 1.73 12.56 -11.98
C ALA A 153 1.84 11.94 -10.58
N PRO A 154 1.89 10.59 -10.49
CA PRO A 154 1.71 9.87 -9.23
C PRO A 154 2.93 10.07 -8.33
N GLN A 155 2.70 10.66 -7.16
CA GLN A 155 3.75 10.96 -6.19
C GLN A 155 3.20 10.98 -4.77
N PHE A 156 4.06 10.73 -3.79
CA PHE A 156 3.73 10.79 -2.37
C PHE A 156 4.99 11.07 -1.53
N TYR A 157 4.79 11.28 -0.23
CA TYR A 157 5.86 11.52 0.72
C TYR A 157 5.96 10.39 1.73
N VAL A 158 7.18 10.14 2.20
CA VAL A 158 7.47 9.23 3.31
C VAL A 158 8.24 10.01 4.36
N ALA A 159 7.75 9.96 5.60
CA ALA A 159 8.39 10.65 6.72
C ALA A 159 9.82 10.13 6.95
N TYR A 160 10.71 11.04 7.31
CA TYR A 160 12.06 10.71 7.77
C TYR A 160 12.02 10.39 9.27
N ASP A 161 12.55 9.23 9.70
CA ASP A 161 12.63 8.89 11.12
C ASP A 161 13.93 9.43 11.70
N PHE A 162 13.83 10.53 12.45
CA PHE A 162 14.97 11.19 13.10
C PHE A 162 15.67 10.33 14.17
N ARG A 163 15.05 9.23 14.61
CA ARG A 163 15.66 8.29 15.57
C ARG A 163 16.59 7.29 14.88
N LYS A 164 16.61 7.25 13.55
CA LYS A 164 17.45 6.36 12.74
C LYS A 164 18.48 7.15 11.97
N SER A 165 19.63 6.53 11.67
CA SER A 165 20.60 7.13 10.77
C SER A 165 20.00 7.35 9.37
N GLU A 166 20.55 8.30 8.62
CA GLU A 166 20.15 8.56 7.24
C GLU A 166 20.27 7.29 6.38
N GLU A 167 21.37 6.56 6.53
CA GLU A 167 21.59 5.31 5.80
C GLU A 167 20.55 4.25 6.13
N ALA A 168 20.12 4.14 7.40
CA ALA A 168 19.07 3.21 7.80
C ALA A 168 17.71 3.59 7.21
N ASN A 169 17.37 4.89 7.20
CA ASN A 169 16.17 5.41 6.54
C ASN A 169 16.18 5.09 5.04
N VAL A 170 17.29 5.37 4.36
CA VAL A 170 17.47 5.09 2.93
C VAL A 170 17.35 3.59 2.65
N ARG A 171 18.08 2.73 3.37
CA ARG A 171 18.00 1.27 3.18
C ARG A 171 16.59 0.73 3.38
N LEU A 172 15.89 1.20 4.42
CA LEU A 172 14.52 0.80 4.72
C LEU A 172 13.57 1.19 3.57
N LEU A 173 13.65 2.44 3.10
CA LEU A 173 12.80 2.91 2.00
C LEU A 173 13.11 2.21 0.68
N ILE A 174 14.38 2.10 0.29
CA ILE A 174 14.77 1.44 -0.97
C ILE A 174 14.32 -0.03 -0.95
N SER A 175 14.48 -0.72 0.17
CA SER A 175 14.00 -2.10 0.31
C SER A 175 12.48 -2.22 0.14
N ALA A 176 11.71 -1.27 0.69
CA ALA A 176 10.27 -1.25 0.51
C ALA A 176 9.85 -0.91 -0.92
N LEU A 177 10.48 0.09 -1.53
CA LEU A 177 10.19 0.50 -2.92
C LEU A 177 10.51 -0.60 -3.92
N LYS A 178 11.58 -1.41 -3.73
CA LYS A 178 11.86 -2.58 -4.59
C LYS A 178 10.71 -3.59 -4.56
N ALA A 179 10.24 -3.94 -3.37
CA ALA A 179 9.13 -4.89 -3.21
C ALA A 179 7.83 -4.35 -3.84
N VAL A 180 7.55 -3.06 -3.67
CA VAL A 180 6.36 -2.43 -4.27
C VAL A 180 6.51 -2.29 -5.80
N ALA A 181 7.71 -1.96 -6.29
CA ALA A 181 8.03 -1.88 -7.71
C ALA A 181 7.82 -3.22 -8.43
N GLU A 182 8.21 -4.31 -7.79
CA GLU A 182 7.95 -5.67 -8.26
C GLU A 182 6.46 -5.96 -8.38
N VAL A 183 5.71 -5.77 -7.29
CA VAL A 183 4.29 -6.14 -7.20
C VAL A 183 3.42 -5.28 -8.11
N LEU A 184 3.73 -3.99 -8.23
CA LEU A 184 2.94 -3.04 -9.02
C LEU A 184 3.47 -2.82 -10.44
N ASN A 185 4.56 -3.50 -10.82
CA ASN A 185 5.26 -3.31 -12.09
C ASN A 185 5.52 -1.83 -12.41
N LEU A 186 6.28 -1.17 -11.54
CA LEU A 186 6.57 0.26 -11.65
C LEU A 186 8.07 0.55 -11.42
N VAL A 187 8.48 1.76 -11.80
CA VAL A 187 9.77 2.33 -11.45
C VAL A 187 9.54 3.49 -10.49
N CYS A 188 10.22 3.49 -9.36
CA CYS A 188 10.19 4.59 -8.39
C CYS A 188 11.39 5.51 -8.59
N TYR A 189 11.15 6.81 -8.64
CA TYR A 189 12.18 7.83 -8.41
C TYR A 189 11.94 8.42 -7.02
N THR A 190 12.90 8.27 -6.13
CA THR A 190 12.82 8.80 -4.77
C THR A 190 13.95 9.77 -4.50
N ALA A 191 13.69 10.81 -3.71
CA ALA A 191 14.71 11.74 -3.28
C ALA A 191 14.53 12.08 -1.80
N LEU A 192 15.66 12.25 -1.11
CA LEU A 192 15.69 12.80 0.24
C LEU A 192 15.67 14.32 0.12
N GLU A 193 14.53 14.94 0.40
CA GLU A 193 14.38 16.39 0.36
C GLU A 193 14.83 17.00 1.69
N LEU A 194 15.57 18.11 1.60
CA LEU A 194 16.03 18.88 2.74
C LEU A 194 14.97 19.88 3.21
N CYS A 195 15.01 20.24 4.49
CA CYS A 195 14.27 21.36 5.07
C CYS A 195 14.46 22.65 4.28
N LEU A 196 13.48 23.56 4.30
CA LEU A 196 13.56 24.85 3.60
C LEU A 196 14.64 25.76 4.18
N ASP A 197 14.80 25.78 5.50
CA ASP A 197 15.66 26.78 6.15
C ASP A 197 17.00 26.19 6.62
N LYS A 198 17.18 24.87 6.51
CA LYS A 198 18.35 24.15 7.03
C LYS A 198 18.82 23.04 6.08
N PRO A 199 20.11 22.68 6.06
CA PRO A 199 20.64 21.58 5.26
C PRO A 199 20.36 20.19 5.89
N GLU A 200 19.22 20.03 6.55
CA GLU A 200 18.83 18.81 7.28
C GLU A 200 17.78 18.02 6.49
N PRO A 201 17.77 16.67 6.55
CA PRO A 201 16.71 15.87 5.95
C PRO A 201 15.32 16.19 6.53
N ASP A 202 14.31 16.36 5.64
CA ASP A 202 12.90 16.55 6.01
C ASP A 202 12.10 15.26 5.78
N ARG A 203 12.09 14.79 4.53
CA ARG A 203 11.27 13.66 4.09
C ARG A 203 11.78 13.07 2.80
N PHE A 204 11.32 11.87 2.49
CA PHE A 204 11.46 11.33 1.14
C PHE A 204 10.28 11.74 0.28
N LYS A 205 10.57 12.17 -0.94
CA LYS A 205 9.56 12.33 -1.99
C LYS A 205 9.70 11.17 -2.97
N VAL A 206 8.62 10.45 -3.20
CA VAL A 206 8.57 9.32 -4.14
C VAL A 206 7.69 9.71 -5.33
N LYS A 207 8.16 9.42 -6.53
CA LYS A 207 7.48 9.61 -7.81
C LYS A 207 7.43 8.29 -8.54
N LEU A 208 6.26 7.89 -9.00
CA LEU A 208 6.05 6.60 -9.65
C LEU A 208 6.04 6.78 -11.17
N VAL A 209 6.60 5.81 -11.88
CA VAL A 209 6.58 5.74 -13.34
C VAL A 209 6.10 4.35 -13.74
N HIS A 210 5.10 4.30 -14.61
CA HIS A 210 4.57 3.10 -15.24
C HIS A 210 4.02 3.49 -16.63
N PRO A 211 3.70 2.54 -17.53
CA PRO A 211 3.36 2.83 -18.93
C PRO A 211 2.22 3.83 -19.15
N LYS A 212 1.31 3.98 -18.17
CA LYS A 212 0.16 4.90 -18.25
C LYS A 212 0.42 6.27 -17.61
N THR A 213 1.59 6.50 -17.00
CA THR A 213 1.89 7.79 -16.36
C THR A 213 2.07 8.92 -17.39
N LYS A 214 1.57 10.11 -17.06
CA LYS A 214 1.62 11.29 -17.94
C LYS A 214 2.51 12.39 -17.35
N TRP A 215 3.74 12.04 -16.98
CA TRP A 215 4.72 13.02 -16.54
C TRP A 215 5.08 13.98 -17.68
N ARG A 216 5.06 15.30 -17.41
CA ARG A 216 5.72 16.27 -18.31
C ARG A 216 7.20 15.90 -18.44
N LYS A 217 7.77 15.96 -19.65
CA LYS A 217 9.14 15.54 -20.02
C LYS A 217 10.14 15.59 -18.84
N HIS A 218 10.53 14.41 -18.36
CA HIS A 218 11.49 14.16 -17.27
C HIS A 218 11.18 14.80 -15.89
N SER A 219 9.94 15.25 -15.65
CA SER A 219 9.55 15.86 -14.37
C SER A 219 9.54 14.86 -13.22
N TYR A 220 9.47 13.55 -13.50
CA TYR A 220 9.66 12.49 -12.51
C TYR A 220 11.07 12.49 -11.89
N MET A 221 12.07 13.08 -12.57
CA MET A 221 13.44 13.22 -12.07
C MET A 221 13.73 14.56 -11.39
N LYS A 222 12.79 15.51 -11.42
CA LYS A 222 12.99 16.85 -10.85
C LYS A 222 12.47 16.91 -9.41
N PHE A 223 13.36 17.14 -8.46
CA PHE A 223 13.03 17.31 -7.04
C PHE A 223 13.40 18.71 -6.58
N LYS A 224 12.74 19.24 -5.54
CA LYS A 224 12.90 20.65 -5.17
C LYS A 224 14.26 20.91 -4.52
N ARG A 225 14.57 20.16 -3.47
CA ARG A 225 15.80 20.27 -2.66
C ARG A 225 16.36 18.90 -2.35
N ALA A 226 16.57 18.09 -3.39
CA ALA A 226 17.11 16.76 -3.21
C ALA A 226 18.57 16.83 -2.74
N LYS A 227 18.85 16.17 -1.61
CA LYS A 227 20.22 15.83 -1.19
C LYS A 227 20.81 14.73 -2.07
N ALA A 228 19.97 13.75 -2.42
CA ALA A 228 20.29 12.64 -3.31
C ALA A 228 19.01 12.12 -3.97
N ILE A 229 19.14 11.52 -5.14
CA ILE A 229 18.05 10.91 -5.90
C ILE A 229 18.39 9.45 -6.17
N TRP A 230 17.40 8.58 -6.10
CA TRP A 230 17.52 7.17 -6.45
C TRP A 230 16.43 6.77 -7.45
N ARG A 231 16.81 6.02 -8.48
CA ARG A 231 15.88 5.21 -9.27
C ARG A 231 15.84 3.83 -8.64
N VAL A 232 14.66 3.28 -8.47
CA VAL A 232 14.42 1.95 -7.88
C VAL A 232 13.45 1.22 -8.78
N GLY A 233 13.94 0.18 -9.46
CA GLY A 233 13.10 -0.76 -10.19
C GLY A 233 12.96 -2.06 -9.42
N LYS A 234 12.42 -3.08 -10.11
CA LYS A 234 12.20 -4.42 -9.54
C LYS A 234 13.51 -5.09 -9.09
N HIS A 235 14.56 -4.99 -9.90
CA HIS A 235 15.82 -5.71 -9.67
C HIS A 235 17.03 -4.79 -9.48
N ASP A 236 16.88 -3.51 -9.75
CA ASP A 236 17.95 -2.53 -9.77
C ASP A 236 17.65 -1.34 -8.85
N TYR A 237 18.71 -0.67 -8.42
CA TYR A 237 18.59 0.68 -7.89
C TYR A 237 19.87 1.44 -8.18
N ASN A 238 19.73 2.68 -8.63
CA ASN A 238 20.83 3.54 -9.02
C ASN A 238 20.71 4.87 -8.28
N ARG A 239 21.81 5.34 -7.69
CA ARG A 239 21.88 6.66 -7.06
C ARG A 239 22.42 7.68 -8.05
N PHE A 240 21.81 8.85 -8.09
CA PHE A 240 22.22 9.96 -8.94
C PHE A 240 22.50 11.19 -8.08
N ASP A 241 23.48 11.98 -8.50
CA ASP A 241 23.66 13.34 -8.00
C ASP A 241 22.61 14.26 -8.67
N PRO A 242 21.77 14.96 -7.90
CA PRO A 242 20.82 15.95 -8.42
C PRO A 242 21.42 16.96 -9.41
N ARG A 243 22.70 17.31 -9.26
CA ARG A 243 23.44 18.22 -10.14
C ARG A 243 23.67 17.61 -11.52
N THR A 244 23.99 16.31 -11.58
CA THR A 244 24.19 15.57 -12.85
C THR A 244 22.90 15.34 -13.65
N VAL A 245 21.74 15.34 -12.98
CA VAL A 245 20.40 15.19 -13.61
C VAL A 245 19.98 16.45 -14.39
N ARG A 246 20.66 17.59 -14.20
CA ARG A 246 20.46 18.81 -15.00
C ARG A 246 21.14 18.73 -16.38
N ASP A 247 22.31 18.09 -16.48
CA ASP A 247 23.20 18.21 -17.66
C ASP A 247 23.27 16.95 -18.56
N LYS A 248 23.09 15.72 -18.06
CA LYS A 248 23.28 14.46 -18.84
C LYS A 248 22.05 13.92 -19.59
N ARG A 249 21.12 14.80 -19.99
CA ARG A 249 19.68 14.49 -20.20
C ARG A 249 19.25 13.73 -21.48
N ALA A 250 20.12 13.16 -22.31
CA ALA A 250 19.71 12.46 -23.53
C ALA A 250 20.05 10.95 -23.56
N ASP A 251 21.17 10.53 -22.98
CA ASP A 251 21.76 9.23 -23.33
C ASP A 251 21.55 8.13 -22.29
N LEU A 252 21.38 8.50 -21.01
CA LEU A 252 21.07 7.53 -19.93
C LEU A 252 19.64 6.97 -20.00
N VAL A 253 18.76 7.60 -20.80
CA VAL A 253 17.34 7.28 -20.92
C VAL A 253 17.09 6.25 -22.03
N LYS A 254 17.90 6.23 -23.09
CA LYS A 254 17.59 5.38 -24.25
C LYS A 254 17.79 3.89 -23.97
N ILE A 255 18.80 3.47 -23.21
CA ILE A 255 19.16 2.04 -23.21
C ILE A 255 18.23 1.21 -22.29
N ASP A 256 17.83 1.75 -21.14
CA ASP A 256 16.98 1.01 -20.17
C ASP A 256 15.47 1.21 -20.38
N ASP A 257 15.03 2.31 -21.00
CA ASP A 257 13.60 2.56 -21.29
C ASP A 257 13.16 2.00 -22.66
N LEU A 258 14.10 1.55 -23.53
CA LEU A 258 13.77 0.89 -24.81
C LEU A 258 13.00 -0.43 -24.64
N GLY A 259 13.02 -1.05 -23.46
CA GLY A 259 12.19 -2.21 -23.13
C GLY A 259 10.72 -1.88 -22.83
N LEU A 260 10.37 -0.59 -22.66
CA LEU A 260 9.00 -0.14 -22.44
C LEU A 260 8.33 0.36 -23.74
N ASP A 261 9.12 0.77 -24.74
CA ASP A 261 8.62 1.28 -26.02
C ASP A 261 8.32 0.17 -27.06
N GLN A 262 8.85 -1.06 -26.90
CA GLN A 262 8.66 -2.15 -27.88
C GLN A 262 7.35 -2.95 -27.75
N GLN A 263 6.44 -2.62 -26.82
CA GLN A 263 5.13 -3.29 -26.71
C GLN A 263 3.97 -2.51 -27.35
N VAL A 264 4.25 -1.41 -28.03
CA VAL A 264 3.23 -0.63 -28.76
C VAL A 264 3.30 -0.96 -30.24
N ILE A 265 2.45 -1.93 -30.64
CA ILE A 265 1.91 -2.16 -31.99
C ILE A 265 2.90 -2.79 -33.00
N ALA A 266 2.83 -4.12 -33.14
CA ALA A 266 3.01 -4.74 -34.45
C ALA A 266 1.65 -4.66 -35.17
N PRO A 267 1.54 -3.97 -36.33
CA PRO A 267 0.34 -4.02 -37.13
C PRO A 267 0.29 -5.38 -37.86
N ALA A 268 -0.86 -6.06 -37.75
CA ALA A 268 -1.30 -7.04 -38.73
C ALA A 268 -1.87 -6.31 -39.94
#